data_AF-A0A849DWV0-F1
#
_entry.id   AF-A0A849DWV0-F1
#
_cell.length_a   1.000
_cell.length_b   1.000
_cell.length_c   1.000
_cell.angle_alpha   90.00
_cell.angle_beta   90.00
_cell.angle_gamma   90.00
#
_symmetry.space_group_name_H-M   'P 1'
#
loop_
_entity.id
_entity.type
_entity.pdbx_description
1 polymer ?
#
loop_
_entity_poly.entity_id
_entity_poly.type
_entity_poly.pdbx_seq_one_letter_code
_entity_poly.pdbx_strand_id
1 'polypeptide(L)'
;EGIQQELNNSPLKVSDVITKELTRKARAPFITSTLQQSASGALGFAPARTMGIAQKLYESGLITYMRTDSYNIAQSAQEECRAFIGESFGAEYLPEKPNFYKSKGAAQEAHEAIRPTDVSVQPGKEGVKLEAAEQKLYRLIWERFVASQMVPARIARRTVEVEAGSENTYLFRATASEIVFPGYMKASGIEAAADKPKEGDDGSETEKIPPLTAGEALDVLDWLSEQKETKPVARYTEASLIRALEENGVGRPSTYAAIMSKLDEREYVIKEKRSLIPTDLGKELVTLVLRTEEKLKSGNKIDLFEVHFTADMETRLDDVEEGKLEWTAMMKEFYPSLLEWIDHAKETAEPEFVAKCFEALEHVNDWAPPVKSGRRTYDDHKTFEDLKETVAEGELLSKRQGEMLHKMCCRYIKQIPEGLGTALELVEPEAVRGDTPRKLELLANVKFEEPRKVGKRTYDDKKFVGSLSDQITMGKRLSDRQVAYLDTLLTKYSEQIENFDAIRAELKLDEKKEVEADPSTAPILAMMENITEWAEPTMRGKREFNDKTFYDSLATQFKGKGTLSDRQLAALKKMAARYTEQIPNYAELQDQYGLPAPRKAKVKKEETPAE
;
A
#
# COMPACT_ATOMS: atom_id res chain seq x y z
N GLU A 1 40.76 -7.16 -6.48
CA GLU A 1 41.94 -8.07 -6.58
C GLU A 1 43.17 -7.50 -5.86
N GLY A 2 43.68 -6.31 -6.21
CA GLY A 2 44.86 -5.73 -5.54
C GLY A 2 44.75 -5.58 -4.01
N ILE A 3 43.62 -5.08 -3.49
CA ILE A 3 43.37 -4.97 -2.04
C ILE A 3 43.47 -6.34 -1.34
N GLN A 4 42.89 -7.39 -1.92
CA GLN A 4 42.87 -8.72 -1.31
C GLN A 4 44.26 -9.37 -1.31
N GLN A 5 45.06 -9.15 -2.35
CA GLN A 5 46.45 -9.61 -2.38
C GLN A 5 47.29 -8.92 -1.30
N GLU A 6 47.10 -7.61 -1.10
CA GLU A 6 47.79 -6.87 -0.05
C GLU A 6 47.40 -7.38 1.36
N LEU A 7 46.09 -7.55 1.58
CA LEU A 7 45.54 -8.06 2.84
C LEU A 7 46.02 -9.49 3.17
N ASN A 8 46.11 -10.38 2.18
CA ASN A 8 46.60 -11.76 2.38
C ASN A 8 48.06 -11.84 2.84
N ASN A 9 48.87 -10.82 2.52
CA ASN A 9 50.29 -10.78 2.86
C ASN A 9 50.59 -9.91 4.09
N SER A 10 49.56 -9.34 4.72
CA SER A 10 49.71 -8.40 5.82
C SER A 10 49.21 -9.00 7.13
N PRO A 11 49.93 -8.82 8.24
CA PRO A 11 49.43 -9.24 9.55
C PRO A 11 48.21 -8.40 9.94
N LEU A 12 47.23 -9.04 10.57
CA LEU A 12 46.07 -8.38 11.15
C LEU A 12 46.40 -8.05 12.61
N LYS A 13 46.19 -6.80 13.04
CA LYS A 13 46.45 -6.40 14.43
C LYS A 13 45.32 -5.55 14.99
N VAL A 14 45.01 -5.74 16.26
CA VAL A 14 44.11 -4.83 16.98
C VAL A 14 44.80 -3.48 17.15
N SER A 15 44.24 -2.42 16.57
CA SER A 15 44.76 -1.06 16.74
C SER A 15 44.21 -0.42 18.01
N ASP A 16 42.92 -0.59 18.29
CA ASP A 16 42.27 -0.04 19.48
C ASP A 16 41.09 -0.89 19.97
N VAL A 17 40.81 -0.78 21.27
CA VAL A 17 39.66 -1.41 21.94
C VAL A 17 38.94 -0.34 22.76
N ILE A 18 37.85 0.17 22.19
CA ILE A 18 37.07 1.26 22.78
C ILE A 18 35.87 0.66 23.50
N THR A 19 35.78 0.88 24.82
CA THR A 19 34.59 0.51 25.60
C THR A 19 33.90 1.76 26.12
N LYS A 20 32.61 1.91 25.83
CA LYS A 20 31.79 3.04 26.27
C LYS A 20 30.47 2.54 26.87
N GLU A 21 30.14 3.02 28.06
CA GLU A 21 28.79 2.83 28.62
C GLU A 21 27.84 3.88 28.04
N LEU A 22 26.81 3.41 27.35
CA LEU A 22 25.75 4.20 26.73
C LEU A 22 24.49 4.13 27.59
N THR A 23 23.92 5.28 27.87
CA THR A 23 22.62 5.38 28.53
C THR A 23 21.52 5.55 27.49
N ARG A 24 20.54 4.65 27.50
CA ARG A 24 19.38 4.71 26.58
C ARG A 24 18.11 5.01 27.37
N LYS A 25 17.53 6.18 27.10
CA LYS A 25 16.28 6.62 27.75
C LYS A 25 15.06 5.89 27.16
N ALA A 26 14.05 5.72 28.00
CA ALA A 26 12.75 5.23 27.57
C ALA A 26 12.06 6.23 26.62
N ARG A 27 11.24 5.70 25.72
CA ARG A 27 10.37 6.55 24.89
C ARG A 27 9.26 7.16 25.76
N ALA A 28 8.78 8.32 25.35
CA ALA A 28 7.63 8.99 25.96
C ALA A 28 6.39 8.07 26.01
N PRO A 29 5.46 8.30 26.95
CA PRO A 29 4.15 7.65 26.93
C PRO A 29 3.44 7.92 25.58
N PHE A 30 2.43 7.12 25.25
CA PHE A 30 1.82 7.26 23.94
C PHE A 30 1.03 8.56 23.80
N ILE A 31 1.13 9.13 22.61
CA ILE A 31 0.12 10.02 22.03
C ILE A 31 -0.50 9.30 20.84
N THR A 32 -1.50 9.91 20.21
CA THR A 32 -2.28 9.26 19.16
C THR A 32 -1.42 8.78 17.99
N SER A 33 -0.51 9.64 17.52
CA SER A 33 0.42 9.35 16.43
C SER A 33 1.35 8.19 16.78
N THR A 34 2.01 8.24 17.94
CA THR A 34 3.00 7.23 18.36
C THR A 34 2.35 5.89 18.72
N LEU A 35 1.11 5.89 19.19
CA LEU A 35 0.29 4.68 19.38
C LEU A 35 -0.02 4.02 18.03
N GLN A 36 -0.53 4.78 17.06
CA GLN A 36 -0.86 4.26 15.73
C GLN A 36 0.39 3.71 15.03
N GLN A 37 1.51 4.42 15.11
CA GLN A 37 2.80 3.96 14.58
C GLN A 37 3.26 2.65 15.22
N SER A 38 3.23 2.57 16.56
CA SER A 38 3.69 1.39 17.29
C SER A 38 2.76 0.19 17.10
N ALA A 39 1.45 0.39 17.10
CA ALA A 39 0.47 -0.66 16.85
C ALA A 39 0.56 -1.18 15.41
N SER A 40 0.81 -0.30 14.43
CA SER A 40 1.07 -0.73 13.06
C SER A 40 2.32 -1.59 12.99
N GLY A 41 3.45 -1.12 13.55
CA GLY A 41 4.73 -1.82 13.51
C GLY A 41 4.72 -3.15 14.27
N ALA A 42 4.31 -3.13 15.54
CA ALA A 42 4.39 -4.28 16.44
C ALA A 42 3.21 -5.26 16.31
N LEU A 43 2.00 -4.77 16.05
CA LEU A 43 0.77 -5.59 16.04
C LEU A 43 0.19 -5.80 14.64
N GLY A 44 0.69 -5.08 13.63
CA GLY A 44 0.12 -5.11 12.28
C GLY A 44 -1.27 -4.49 12.19
N PHE A 45 -1.65 -3.64 13.15
CA PHE A 45 -2.95 -2.99 13.16
C PHE A 45 -2.95 -1.74 12.28
N ALA A 46 -3.92 -1.66 11.37
CA ALA A 46 -4.16 -0.43 10.62
C ALA A 46 -4.61 0.70 11.58
N PRO A 47 -4.30 1.97 11.31
CA PRO A 47 -4.65 3.10 12.18
C PRO A 47 -6.13 3.13 12.60
N ALA A 48 -7.07 2.92 11.67
CA ALA A 48 -8.49 2.87 11.97
C ALA A 48 -8.85 1.72 12.94
N ARG A 49 -8.21 0.56 12.80
CA ARG A 49 -8.40 -0.58 13.72
C ARG A 49 -7.83 -0.25 15.10
N THR A 50 -6.64 0.35 15.16
CA THR A 50 -6.03 0.78 16.43
C THR A 50 -6.94 1.74 17.16
N MET A 51 -7.47 2.76 16.48
CA MET A 51 -8.38 3.74 17.10
C MET A 51 -9.71 3.12 17.52
N GLY A 52 -10.27 2.19 16.74
CA GLY A 52 -11.50 1.48 17.13
C GLY A 52 -11.32 0.62 18.39
N ILE A 53 -10.16 -0.03 18.54
CA ILE A 53 -9.83 -0.81 19.75
C ILE A 53 -9.56 0.14 20.93
N ALA A 54 -8.79 1.21 20.73
CA ALA A 54 -8.51 2.19 21.77
C ALA A 54 -9.79 2.86 22.28
N GLN A 55 -10.75 3.17 21.39
CA GLN A 55 -12.06 3.67 21.77
C GLN A 55 -12.76 2.74 22.76
N LYS A 56 -12.80 1.43 22.47
CA LYS A 56 -13.42 0.45 23.37
C LYS A 56 -12.69 0.37 24.72
N LEU A 57 -11.36 0.40 24.71
CA LEU A 57 -10.56 0.40 25.94
C LEU A 57 -10.80 1.66 26.78
N TYR A 58 -11.01 2.80 26.14
CA TYR A 58 -11.37 4.05 26.81
C TYR A 58 -12.79 3.98 27.40
N GLU A 59 -13.76 3.51 26.61
CA GLU A 59 -15.16 3.35 27.04
C GLU A 59 -15.33 2.32 28.17
N SER A 60 -14.46 1.31 28.23
CA SER A 60 -14.40 0.36 29.34
C SER A 60 -13.61 0.88 30.56
N GLY A 61 -13.08 2.11 30.49
CA GLY A 61 -12.36 2.76 31.58
C GLY A 61 -10.96 2.22 31.83
N LEU A 62 -10.34 1.52 30.87
CA LEU A 62 -9.00 0.92 31.02
C LEU A 62 -7.87 1.86 30.60
N ILE A 63 -8.12 2.80 29.70
CA ILE A 63 -7.13 3.78 29.26
C ILE A 63 -7.69 5.20 29.28
N THR A 64 -6.81 6.19 29.31
CA THR A 64 -7.15 7.61 29.11
C THR A 64 -7.60 7.88 27.66
N TYR A 65 -8.10 9.10 27.41
CA TYR A 65 -8.62 9.47 26.10
C TYR A 65 -7.57 9.32 24.99
N MET A 66 -7.91 8.56 23.95
CA MET A 66 -6.97 8.10 22.93
C MET A 66 -6.68 9.12 21.81
N ARG A 67 -7.33 10.30 21.82
CA ARG A 67 -7.09 11.38 20.85
C ARG A 67 -6.42 12.56 21.55
N THR A 68 -5.13 12.41 21.76
CA THR A 68 -4.24 13.35 22.44
C THR A 68 -2.94 13.50 21.66
N ASP A 69 -2.36 14.68 21.72
CA ASP A 69 -1.00 15.04 21.27
C ASP A 69 -0.08 15.41 22.46
N SER A 70 -0.60 15.25 23.69
CA SER A 70 0.08 15.62 24.93
C SER A 70 0.76 14.43 25.58
N TYR A 71 2.03 14.60 25.95
CA TYR A 71 2.77 13.64 26.78
C TYR A 71 2.55 13.83 28.29
N ASN A 72 1.68 14.77 28.68
CA ASN A 72 1.42 15.07 30.09
C ASN A 72 0.84 13.86 30.82
N ILE A 73 1.17 13.69 32.09
CA ILE A 73 0.64 12.63 32.95
C ILE A 73 0.24 13.30 34.27
N ALA A 74 -0.98 13.05 34.74
CA ALA A 74 -1.43 13.55 36.04
C ALA A 74 -0.49 13.12 37.17
N GLN A 75 -0.25 14.01 38.13
CA GLN A 75 0.66 13.74 39.25
C GLN A 75 0.27 12.46 40.01
N SER A 76 -1.02 12.24 40.25
CA SER A 76 -1.52 11.02 40.89
C SER A 76 -1.12 9.74 40.16
N ALA A 77 -1.22 9.73 38.83
CA ALA A 77 -0.84 8.59 38.00
C ALA A 77 0.69 8.38 37.95
N GLN A 78 1.47 9.46 38.03
CA GLN A 78 2.92 9.35 38.17
C GLN A 78 3.29 8.70 39.51
N GLU A 79 2.67 9.14 40.61
CA GLU A 79 2.90 8.60 41.95
C GLU A 79 2.50 7.11 42.04
N GLU A 80 1.34 6.76 41.48
CA GLU A 80 0.86 5.37 41.41
C GLU A 80 1.82 4.48 40.59
N CYS A 81 2.24 4.95 39.41
CA CYS A 81 3.20 4.21 38.58
C CYS A 81 4.56 4.05 39.27
N ARG A 82 5.02 5.06 40.02
CA ARG A 82 6.28 5.01 40.77
C ARG A 82 6.20 3.99 41.91
N ALA A 83 5.11 3.99 42.67
CA ALA A 83 4.88 2.98 43.72
C ALA A 83 4.87 1.58 43.11
N PHE A 84 4.13 1.38 42.02
CA PHE A 84 4.08 0.12 41.30
C PHE A 84 5.46 -0.34 40.80
N ILE A 85 6.29 0.56 40.28
CA ILE A 85 7.66 0.24 39.83
C ILE A 85 8.53 -0.23 41.00
N GLY A 86 8.47 0.49 42.13
CA GLY A 86 9.23 0.14 43.33
C GLY A 86 8.85 -1.23 43.88
N GLU A 87 7.56 -1.56 43.90
CA GLU A 87 7.04 -2.85 44.38
C GLU A 87 7.30 -4.00 43.42
N SER A 88 7.09 -3.79 42.12
CA SER A 88 7.10 -4.87 41.12
C SER A 88 8.46 -5.13 40.47
N PHE A 89 9.31 -4.10 40.35
CA PHE A 89 10.59 -4.20 39.65
C PHE A 89 11.81 -4.02 40.55
N GLY A 90 11.67 -3.29 41.66
CA GLY A 90 12.75 -2.97 42.60
C GLY A 90 13.12 -1.48 42.60
N ALA A 91 13.73 -1.02 43.69
CA ALA A 91 14.10 0.38 43.89
C ALA A 91 15.13 0.87 42.85
N GLU A 92 15.99 0.00 42.35
CA GLU A 92 16.99 0.30 41.31
C GLU A 92 16.38 0.64 39.95
N TYR A 93 15.11 0.30 39.71
CA TYR A 93 14.38 0.65 38.48
C TYR A 93 13.61 1.97 38.57
N LEU A 94 13.53 2.55 39.77
CA LEU A 94 12.78 3.77 40.05
C LEU A 94 13.68 5.01 39.92
N PRO A 95 13.35 5.97 39.04
CA PRO A 95 14.08 7.23 38.97
C PRO A 95 13.97 8.05 40.26
N GLU A 96 15.03 8.78 40.62
CA GLU A 96 15.03 9.69 41.76
C GLU A 96 13.89 10.74 41.66
N LYS A 97 13.69 11.29 40.46
CA LYS A 97 12.61 12.23 40.14
C LYS A 97 11.71 11.68 39.02
N PRO A 98 10.41 12.02 38.98
CA PRO A 98 9.53 11.60 37.90
C PRO A 98 10.05 12.03 36.52
N ASN A 99 9.82 11.19 35.50
CA ASN A 99 10.22 11.48 34.13
C ASN A 99 9.16 12.35 33.45
N PHE A 100 9.57 13.52 32.95
CA PHE A 100 8.73 14.43 32.19
C PHE A 100 9.12 14.46 30.71
N TYR A 101 8.12 14.54 29.84
CA TYR A 101 8.28 14.59 28.39
C TYR A 101 7.60 15.85 27.84
N LYS A 102 8.30 16.58 26.98
CA LYS A 102 7.82 17.87 26.46
C LYS A 102 6.88 17.67 25.27
N SER A 103 5.67 18.23 25.35
CA SER A 103 4.73 18.34 24.23
C SER A 103 5.10 19.51 23.31
N LYS A 104 4.68 19.47 22.04
CA LYS A 104 5.01 20.52 21.04
C LYS A 104 4.05 21.73 21.07
N GLY A 105 2.84 21.60 21.61
CA GLY A 105 1.82 22.67 21.68
C GLY A 105 1.70 23.32 23.07
N ALA A 106 1.20 24.57 23.11
CA ALA A 106 1.11 25.40 24.32
C ALA A 106 -0.29 25.42 24.99
N ALA A 107 -1.34 24.88 24.36
CA ALA A 107 -2.72 25.17 24.76
C ALA A 107 -3.61 23.98 25.18
N GLN A 108 -3.22 22.73 24.90
CA GLN A 108 -3.99 21.54 25.30
C GLN A 108 -3.36 20.76 26.47
N GLU A 109 -2.76 21.46 27.46
CA GLU A 109 -2.21 20.83 28.68
C GLU A 109 -3.26 20.08 29.51
N ALA A 110 -4.56 20.26 29.21
CA ALA A 110 -5.66 19.53 29.84
C ALA A 110 -5.79 18.06 29.41
N HIS A 111 -5.14 17.65 28.31
CA HIS A 111 -5.17 16.26 27.85
C HIS A 111 -3.95 15.50 28.38
N GLU A 112 -4.21 14.30 28.91
CA GLU A 112 -3.16 13.37 29.30
C GLU A 112 -2.68 12.53 28.11
N ALA A 113 -1.49 11.96 28.25
CA ALA A 113 -1.00 10.90 27.39
C ALA A 113 -1.90 9.67 27.46
N ILE A 114 -1.85 8.83 26.43
CA ILE A 114 -2.54 7.54 26.37
C ILE A 114 -1.81 6.55 27.30
N ARG A 115 -2.43 6.26 28.44
CA ARG A 115 -1.91 5.39 29.49
C ARG A 115 -3.05 4.56 30.11
N PRO A 116 -2.74 3.49 30.86
CA PRO A 116 -3.71 2.85 31.74
C PRO A 116 -4.29 3.85 32.74
N THR A 117 -5.57 3.72 33.05
CA THR A 117 -6.22 4.47 34.13
C THR A 117 -5.78 3.99 35.51
N ASP A 118 -5.52 2.69 35.64
CA ASP A 118 -4.99 2.00 36.82
C ASP A 118 -3.79 1.14 36.39
N VAL A 119 -2.61 1.40 36.94
CA VAL A 119 -1.37 0.69 36.54
C VAL A 119 -1.32 -0.73 37.11
N SER A 120 -2.04 -1.00 38.19
CA SER A 120 -2.09 -2.32 38.85
C SER A 120 -2.83 -3.36 38.00
N VAL A 121 -3.69 -2.91 37.07
CA VAL A 121 -4.39 -3.73 36.09
C VAL A 121 -3.42 -4.18 34.99
N GLN A 122 -2.63 -5.21 35.29
CA GLN A 122 -1.60 -5.71 34.39
C GLN A 122 -2.17 -6.50 33.20
N PRO A 123 -1.55 -6.41 32.01
CA PRO A 123 -1.95 -7.18 30.84
C PRO A 123 -1.77 -8.69 31.06
N GLY A 124 -2.87 -9.41 31.23
CA GLY A 124 -2.91 -10.89 31.22
C GLY A 124 -3.04 -11.51 32.60
N LYS A 125 -3.20 -10.70 33.65
CA LYS A 125 -3.65 -11.17 34.97
C LYS A 125 -5.17 -11.37 34.99
N GLU A 126 -5.62 -12.28 35.87
CA GLU A 126 -7.04 -12.54 36.09
C GLU A 126 -7.78 -11.27 36.55
N GLY A 127 -8.84 -10.87 35.84
CA GLY A 127 -9.68 -9.74 36.22
C GLY A 127 -10.28 -8.96 35.05
N VAL A 128 -9.56 -8.81 33.93
CA VAL A 128 -10.05 -8.09 32.75
C VAL A 128 -10.20 -9.03 31.56
N LYS A 129 -11.43 -9.31 31.15
CA LYS A 129 -11.74 -10.11 29.97
C LYS A 129 -11.74 -9.22 28.74
N LEU A 130 -10.61 -9.19 28.02
CA LEU A 130 -10.46 -8.50 26.74
C LEU A 130 -10.42 -9.49 25.57
N GLU A 131 -10.89 -9.06 24.41
CA GLU A 131 -10.61 -9.80 23.18
C GLU A 131 -9.10 -9.82 22.90
N ALA A 132 -8.62 -10.83 22.15
CA ALA A 132 -7.18 -10.98 21.87
C ALA A 132 -6.53 -9.74 21.23
N ALA A 133 -7.28 -8.96 20.45
CA ALA A 133 -6.77 -7.73 19.83
C ALA A 133 -6.72 -6.55 20.82
N GLU A 134 -7.73 -6.42 21.68
CA GLU A 134 -7.80 -5.44 22.78
C GLU A 134 -6.67 -5.70 23.78
N GLN A 135 -6.47 -6.95 24.17
CA GLN A 135 -5.40 -7.39 25.05
C GLN A 135 -4.02 -6.98 24.53
N LYS A 136 -3.77 -7.15 23.22
CA LYS A 136 -2.50 -6.78 22.60
C LYS A 136 -2.27 -5.27 22.60
N LEU A 137 -3.30 -4.47 22.31
CA LEU A 137 -3.18 -3.02 22.31
C LEU A 137 -3.03 -2.47 23.72
N TYR A 138 -3.82 -2.97 24.67
CA TYR A 138 -3.72 -2.61 26.08
C TYR A 138 -2.33 -2.94 26.64
N ARG A 139 -1.81 -4.14 26.36
CA ARG A 139 -0.44 -4.53 26.70
C ARG A 139 0.59 -3.52 26.19
N LEU A 140 0.50 -3.16 24.90
CA LEU A 140 1.41 -2.20 24.29
C LEU A 140 1.36 -0.83 25.01
N ILE A 141 0.16 -0.34 25.33
CA ILE A 141 -0.05 0.92 26.05
C ILE A 141 0.54 0.86 27.46
N TRP A 142 0.23 -0.20 28.20
CA TRP A 142 0.69 -0.41 29.57
C TRP A 142 2.22 -0.48 29.65
N GLU A 143 2.84 -1.31 28.80
CA GLU A 143 4.30 -1.46 28.77
C GLU A 143 5.00 -0.15 28.41
N ARG A 144 4.44 0.64 27.47
CA ARG A 144 4.99 1.95 27.12
C ARG A 144 4.91 2.94 28.27
N PHE A 145 3.78 2.99 28.97
CA PHE A 145 3.58 3.90 30.09
C PHE A 145 4.52 3.59 31.25
N VAL A 146 4.56 2.34 31.72
CA VAL A 146 5.45 1.93 32.83
C VAL A 146 6.91 2.18 32.45
N ALA A 147 7.34 1.74 31.26
CA ALA A 147 8.70 1.99 30.78
C ALA A 147 9.07 3.48 30.77
N SER A 148 8.14 4.37 30.41
CA SER A 148 8.40 5.82 30.36
C SER A 148 8.73 6.41 31.73
N GLN A 149 8.30 5.77 32.83
CA GLN A 149 8.52 6.21 34.20
C GLN A 149 9.66 5.47 34.91
N MET A 150 10.39 4.59 34.21
CA MET A 150 11.54 3.86 34.74
C MET A 150 12.87 4.54 34.41
N VAL A 151 13.93 4.11 35.10
CA VAL A 151 15.31 4.54 34.80
C VAL A 151 15.77 4.09 33.41
N PRO A 152 16.72 4.82 32.78
CA PRO A 152 17.33 4.40 31.53
C PRO A 152 18.01 3.03 31.59
N ALA A 153 18.08 2.37 30.43
CA ALA A 153 18.94 1.20 30.27
C ALA A 153 20.41 1.63 30.14
N ARG A 154 21.33 0.83 30.65
CA ARG A 154 22.79 1.02 30.51
C ARG A 154 23.34 -0.10 29.66
N ILE A 155 24.04 0.28 28.59
CA ILE A 155 24.54 -0.62 27.55
C ILE A 155 26.04 -0.42 27.44
N ALA A 156 26.83 -1.46 27.66
CA ALA A 156 28.25 -1.43 27.35
C ALA A 156 28.42 -1.69 25.85
N ARG A 157 28.92 -0.70 25.12
CA ARG A 157 29.29 -0.85 23.72
C ARG A 157 30.80 -0.99 23.62
N ARG A 158 31.25 -2.11 23.06
CA ARG A 158 32.64 -2.39 22.76
C ARG A 158 32.86 -2.30 21.26
N THR A 159 33.79 -1.47 20.84
CA THR A 159 34.23 -1.36 19.46
C THR A 159 35.69 -1.76 19.39
N VAL A 160 36.00 -2.74 18.56
CA VAL A 160 37.37 -3.15 18.26
C VAL A 160 37.70 -2.66 16.86
N GLU A 161 38.81 -1.94 16.78
CA GLU A 161 39.40 -1.51 15.53
C GLU A 161 40.61 -2.37 15.22
N VAL A 162 40.67 -2.82 13.98
CA VAL A 162 41.68 -3.75 13.49
C VAL A 162 42.30 -3.16 12.23
N GLU A 163 43.62 -3.10 12.21
CA GLU A 163 44.39 -2.60 11.08
C GLU A 163 45.05 -3.75 10.32
N ALA A 164 45.13 -3.59 9.01
CA ALA A 164 45.85 -4.48 8.10
C ALA A 164 46.41 -3.68 6.93
N GLY A 165 47.36 -4.29 6.21
CA GLY A 165 47.99 -3.71 5.02
C GLY A 165 49.39 -3.17 5.29
N SER A 166 50.26 -3.30 4.29
CA SER A 166 51.67 -2.90 4.36
C SER A 166 51.96 -1.63 3.58
N GLU A 167 51.27 -1.40 2.47
CA GLU A 167 51.39 -0.19 1.64
C GLU A 167 50.29 0.81 1.95
N ASN A 168 49.06 0.31 2.15
CA ASN A 168 47.89 1.05 2.57
C ASN A 168 47.43 0.57 3.96
N THR A 169 46.89 1.47 4.77
CA THR A 169 46.28 1.09 6.06
C THR A 169 44.78 0.90 5.87
N TYR A 170 44.33 -0.35 5.98
CA TYR A 170 42.92 -0.72 5.96
C TYR A 170 42.40 -0.85 7.39
N LEU A 171 41.28 -0.19 7.69
CA LEU A 171 40.63 -0.21 8.99
C LEU A 171 39.36 -1.07 8.95
N PHE A 172 39.34 -2.11 9.77
CA PHE A 172 38.17 -2.94 10.03
C PHE A 172 37.60 -2.60 11.40
N ARG A 173 36.28 -2.66 11.53
CA ARG A 173 35.58 -2.34 12.79
C ARG A 173 34.57 -3.42 13.12
N ALA A 174 34.66 -3.96 14.33
CA ALA A 174 33.64 -4.82 14.93
C ALA A 174 33.04 -4.12 16.13
N THR A 175 31.71 -4.15 16.28
CA THR A 175 31.02 -3.62 17.46
C THR A 175 30.20 -4.73 18.11
N ALA A 176 30.24 -4.82 19.44
CA ALA A 176 29.27 -5.58 20.23
C ALA A 176 28.68 -4.69 21.32
N SER A 177 27.43 -4.94 21.65
CA SER A 177 26.68 -4.21 22.68
C SER A 177 26.11 -5.20 23.69
N GLU A 178 26.31 -4.94 24.98
CA GLU A 178 25.80 -5.77 26.07
C GLU A 178 24.94 -4.91 27.01
N ILE A 179 23.79 -5.44 27.43
CA ILE A 179 22.95 -4.77 28.43
C ILE A 179 23.58 -4.97 29.81
N VAL A 180 24.22 -3.92 30.33
CA VAL A 180 24.75 -3.89 31.71
C VAL A 180 23.61 -3.79 32.72
N PHE A 181 22.58 -3.01 32.37
CA PHE A 181 21.39 -2.85 33.18
C PHE A 181 20.16 -2.58 32.30
N PRO A 182 19.12 -3.42 32.36
CA PRO A 182 18.00 -3.33 31.43
C PRO A 182 17.13 -2.08 31.63
N GLY A 183 17.10 -1.51 32.84
CA GLY A 183 16.27 -0.34 33.16
C GLY A 183 14.83 -0.52 32.67
N TYR A 184 14.31 0.47 31.94
CA TYR A 184 12.96 0.44 31.35
C TYR A 184 12.65 -0.78 30.46
N MET A 185 13.66 -1.47 29.89
CA MET A 185 13.41 -2.58 28.97
C MET A 185 12.72 -3.77 29.66
N LYS A 186 12.91 -3.90 30.97
CA LYS A 186 12.31 -4.95 31.81
C LYS A 186 10.78 -4.90 31.81
N ALA A 187 10.17 -3.71 31.75
CA ALA A 187 8.70 -3.57 31.73
C ALA A 187 8.04 -4.24 30.52
N SER A 188 8.77 -4.37 29.41
CA SER A 188 8.27 -4.92 28.14
C SER A 188 8.82 -6.32 27.82
N GLY A 189 9.65 -6.89 28.71
CA GLY A 189 10.34 -8.17 28.45
C GLY A 189 11.33 -8.12 27.26
N ILE A 190 11.70 -6.92 26.79
CA ILE A 190 12.57 -6.73 25.61
C ILE A 190 14.03 -7.07 25.92
N GLU A 191 14.41 -7.27 27.19
CA GLU A 191 15.72 -7.79 27.58
C GLU A 191 16.05 -9.10 26.86
N ALA A 192 15.07 -9.99 26.67
CA ALA A 192 15.23 -11.25 25.93
C ALA A 192 15.30 -11.08 24.39
N ALA A 193 14.87 -9.94 23.85
CA ALA A 193 14.91 -9.63 22.42
C ALA A 193 16.17 -8.87 22.00
N ALA A 194 16.96 -8.35 22.96
CA ALA A 194 18.26 -7.73 22.70
C ALA A 194 19.34 -8.76 22.33
N ASP A 195 19.17 -10.02 22.73
CA ASP A 195 19.98 -11.16 22.29
C ASP A 195 19.66 -11.63 20.86
N LYS A 196 18.69 -11.01 20.16
CA LYS A 196 18.38 -11.33 18.76
C LYS A 196 18.83 -10.19 17.85
N PRO A 197 19.76 -10.42 16.91
CA PRO A 197 20.15 -9.40 15.93
C PRO A 197 18.91 -8.93 15.16
N LYS A 198 18.71 -7.61 15.08
CA LYS A 198 17.62 -7.03 14.29
C LYS A 198 17.89 -7.28 12.80
N GLU A 199 16.91 -7.85 12.12
CA GLU A 199 16.92 -7.90 10.65
C GLU A 199 16.90 -6.46 10.09
N GLY A 200 18.01 -6.04 9.50
CA GLY A 200 18.12 -4.77 8.76
C GLY A 200 19.12 -3.75 9.32
N ASP A 201 19.86 -4.07 10.39
CA ASP A 201 21.07 -3.31 10.72
C ASP A 201 22.21 -3.79 9.80
N ASP A 202 23.02 -2.84 9.31
CA ASP A 202 24.03 -3.11 8.28
C ASP A 202 25.24 -3.82 8.92
N GLY A 203 25.10 -5.13 9.15
CA GLY A 203 26.15 -6.15 9.32
C GLY A 203 27.28 -5.92 10.35
N SER A 204 27.22 -4.90 11.21
CA SER A 204 28.37 -4.46 12.02
C SER A 204 28.25 -4.70 13.53
N GLU A 205 27.09 -5.15 14.00
CA GLU A 205 26.91 -5.59 15.39
C GLU A 205 27.04 -7.12 15.49
N THR A 206 28.08 -7.59 16.16
CA THR A 206 28.27 -9.01 16.53
C THR A 206 27.65 -9.27 17.89
N GLU A 207 27.18 -10.49 18.14
CA GLU A 207 26.56 -10.84 19.44
C GLU A 207 27.54 -10.65 20.60
N LYS A 208 28.81 -11.04 20.42
CA LYS A 208 29.88 -10.87 21.41
C LYS A 208 31.21 -10.60 20.71
N ILE A 209 32.11 -9.93 21.41
CA ILE A 209 33.51 -9.76 21.02
C ILE A 209 34.38 -10.32 22.16
N PRO A 210 35.30 -11.27 21.89
CA PRO A 210 36.17 -11.84 22.92
C PRO A 210 37.07 -10.76 23.54
N PRO A 211 37.61 -10.98 24.75
CA PRO A 211 38.58 -10.07 25.36
C PRO A 211 39.84 -9.95 24.48
N LEU A 212 39.97 -8.83 23.78
CA LEU A 212 41.14 -8.43 22.99
C LEU A 212 41.87 -7.24 23.63
N THR A 213 43.15 -7.11 23.31
CA THR A 213 44.05 -6.02 23.75
C THR A 213 44.64 -5.27 22.55
N ALA A 214 44.95 -3.98 22.73
CA ALA A 214 45.61 -3.21 21.67
C ALA A 214 47.00 -3.78 21.38
N GLY A 215 47.33 -3.92 20.10
CA GLY A 215 48.56 -4.54 19.60
C GLY A 215 48.49 -6.06 19.47
N GLU A 216 47.39 -6.71 19.85
CA GLU A 216 47.21 -8.15 19.71
C GLU A 216 47.15 -8.56 18.23
N ALA A 217 47.94 -9.57 17.86
CA ALA A 217 47.93 -10.14 16.52
C ALA A 217 46.70 -11.05 16.35
N LEU A 218 46.05 -10.97 15.19
CA LEU A 218 44.89 -11.78 14.86
C LEU A 218 45.19 -12.62 13.62
N ASP A 219 44.76 -13.88 13.66
CA ASP A 219 44.78 -14.76 12.50
C ASP A 219 43.57 -14.48 11.62
N VAL A 220 43.82 -14.26 10.33
CA VAL A 220 42.75 -14.15 9.34
C VAL A 220 42.26 -15.54 8.97
N LEU A 221 40.98 -15.81 9.24
CA LEU A 221 40.33 -17.05 8.82
C LEU A 221 39.82 -16.96 7.38
N ASP A 222 39.14 -15.86 7.03
CA ASP A 222 38.59 -15.64 5.69
C ASP A 222 38.37 -14.14 5.40
N TRP A 223 38.44 -13.77 4.13
CA TRP A 223 38.11 -12.44 3.63
C TRP A 223 36.79 -12.47 2.87
N LEU A 224 35.71 -12.05 3.54
CA LEU A 224 34.39 -11.98 2.93
C LEU A 224 34.23 -10.65 2.18
N SER A 225 34.07 -10.74 0.87
CA SER A 225 33.75 -9.59 0.01
C SER A 225 32.27 -9.62 -0.34
N GLU A 226 31.56 -8.54 -0.04
CA GLU A 226 30.15 -8.35 -0.42
C GLU A 226 30.02 -7.11 -1.31
N GLN A 227 29.49 -7.29 -2.51
CA GLN A 227 29.07 -6.17 -3.34
C GLN A 227 27.71 -5.68 -2.86
N LYS A 228 27.64 -4.38 -2.50
CA LYS A 228 26.39 -3.72 -2.11
C LYS A 228 25.94 -2.73 -3.19
N GLU A 229 24.63 -2.55 -3.30
CA GLU A 229 24.00 -1.56 -4.17
C GLU A 229 23.22 -0.55 -3.33
N THR A 230 23.16 0.69 -3.81
CA THR A 230 22.30 1.71 -3.22
C THR A 230 20.84 1.32 -3.42
N LYS A 231 20.05 1.40 -2.34
CA LYS A 231 18.61 1.14 -2.41
C LYS A 231 17.87 2.45 -2.65
N PRO A 232 16.77 2.45 -3.43
CA PRO A 232 15.91 3.62 -3.52
C PRO A 232 15.30 3.94 -2.16
N VAL A 233 14.84 5.19 -1.99
CA VAL A 233 14.14 5.62 -0.77
C VAL A 233 12.94 4.70 -0.51
N ALA A 234 12.84 4.21 0.72
CA ALA A 234 11.77 3.31 1.12
C ALA A 234 10.41 3.99 0.98
N ARG A 235 9.42 3.26 0.46
CA ARG A 235 8.05 3.75 0.40
C ARG A 235 7.50 3.98 1.81
N TYR A 236 6.52 4.88 1.90
CA TYR A 236 5.76 5.05 3.12
C TYR A 236 4.99 3.78 3.48
N THR A 237 4.94 3.48 4.77
CA THR A 237 3.97 2.61 5.42
C THR A 237 2.95 3.49 6.13
N GLU A 238 1.84 2.95 6.62
CA GLU A 238 0.90 3.74 7.44
C GLU A 238 1.61 4.40 8.64
N ALA A 239 2.55 3.69 9.29
CA ALA A 239 3.32 4.24 10.40
C ALA A 239 4.26 5.37 9.96
N SER A 240 5.04 5.19 8.89
CA SER A 240 5.95 6.26 8.44
C SER A 240 5.22 7.44 7.82
N LEU A 241 4.02 7.25 7.24
CA LEU A 241 3.20 8.35 6.74
C LEU A 241 2.60 9.16 7.88
N ILE A 242 2.07 8.51 8.93
CA ILE A 242 1.57 9.23 10.11
C ILE A 242 2.68 10.05 10.77
N ARG A 243 3.89 9.48 10.88
CA ARG A 243 5.05 10.22 11.37
C ARG A 243 5.37 11.43 10.49
N ALA A 244 5.37 11.26 9.18
CA ALA A 244 5.60 12.38 8.26
C ALA A 244 4.52 13.46 8.39
N LEU A 245 3.25 13.09 8.52
CA LEU A 245 2.14 14.03 8.74
C LEU A 245 2.35 14.84 10.03
N GLU A 246 2.63 14.15 11.14
CA GLU A 246 2.93 14.78 12.44
C GLU A 246 4.18 15.68 12.42
N GLU A 247 5.28 15.22 11.82
CA GLU A 247 6.53 15.99 11.72
C GLU A 247 6.35 17.28 10.90
N ASN A 248 5.48 17.25 9.89
CA ASN A 248 5.15 18.39 9.04
C ASN A 248 3.99 19.23 9.57
N GLY A 249 3.40 18.92 10.73
CA GLY A 249 2.27 19.67 11.28
C GLY A 249 0.94 19.49 10.53
N VAL A 250 0.87 18.51 9.63
CA VAL A 250 -0.32 18.20 8.83
C VAL A 250 -1.16 17.15 9.56
N GLY A 251 -2.45 17.43 9.70
CA GLY A 251 -3.37 16.58 10.44
C GLY A 251 -3.24 16.73 11.96
N ARG A 252 -4.13 16.04 12.66
CA ARG A 252 -4.32 16.09 14.11
C ARG A 252 -4.63 14.67 14.62
N PRO A 253 -4.54 14.41 15.95
CA PRO A 253 -4.96 13.16 16.56
C PRO A 253 -6.29 12.59 16.03
N SER A 254 -7.25 13.46 15.76
CA SER A 254 -8.58 13.13 15.24
C SER A 254 -8.60 12.72 13.76
N THR A 255 -7.61 13.12 12.96
CA THR A 255 -7.65 12.99 11.49
C THR A 255 -6.71 11.93 10.93
N TYR A 256 -5.62 11.55 11.60
CA TYR A 256 -4.63 10.60 11.05
C TYR A 256 -5.25 9.29 10.51
N ALA A 257 -6.07 8.63 11.31
CA ALA A 257 -6.72 7.38 10.90
C ALA A 257 -7.72 7.60 9.76
N ALA A 258 -8.43 8.73 9.76
CA ALA A 258 -9.39 9.08 8.72
C ALA A 258 -8.70 9.39 7.39
N ILE A 259 -7.57 10.11 7.40
CA ILE A 259 -6.75 10.37 6.20
C ILE A 259 -6.32 9.03 5.59
N MET A 260 -5.77 8.11 6.40
CA MET A 260 -5.35 6.79 5.90
C MET A 260 -6.52 5.99 5.31
N SER A 261 -7.67 5.99 5.98
CA SER A 261 -8.88 5.34 5.48
C SER A 261 -9.37 5.95 4.17
N LYS A 262 -9.34 7.28 4.02
CA LYS A 262 -9.81 7.96 2.80
C LYS A 262 -8.91 7.71 1.59
N LEU A 263 -7.59 7.63 1.80
CA LEU A 263 -6.65 7.28 0.73
C LEU A 263 -6.93 5.87 0.17
N ASP A 264 -7.27 4.92 1.04
CA ASP A 264 -7.61 3.53 0.69
C ASP A 264 -9.03 3.43 0.09
N GLU A 265 -10.03 4.06 0.71
CA GLU A 265 -11.44 4.06 0.27
C GLU A 265 -11.64 4.69 -1.11
N ARG A 266 -10.87 5.74 -1.43
CA ARG A 266 -10.92 6.43 -2.73
C ARG A 266 -9.95 5.84 -3.76
N GLU A 267 -9.30 4.73 -3.43
CA GLU A 267 -8.38 4.01 -4.32
C GLU A 267 -7.22 4.88 -4.85
N TYR A 268 -6.77 5.89 -4.09
CA TYR A 268 -5.60 6.70 -4.44
C TYR A 268 -4.29 5.98 -4.13
N VAL A 269 -4.32 5.09 -3.14
CA VAL A 269 -3.19 4.23 -2.78
C VAL A 269 -3.67 2.79 -2.63
N ILE A 270 -2.78 1.84 -2.90
CA ILE A 270 -2.95 0.43 -2.53
C ILE A 270 -1.89 0.04 -1.49
N LYS A 271 -2.27 -0.91 -0.63
CA LYS A 271 -1.38 -1.50 0.38
C LYS A 271 -0.78 -2.79 -0.14
N GLU A 272 0.53 -2.80 -0.40
CA GLU A 272 1.28 -4.00 -0.76
C GLU A 272 2.43 -4.22 0.21
N LYS A 273 2.45 -5.38 0.90
CA LYS A 273 3.48 -5.72 1.90
C LYS A 273 3.72 -4.60 2.92
N ARG A 274 2.64 -3.95 3.37
CA ARG A 274 2.61 -2.80 4.31
C ARG A 274 3.10 -1.46 3.74
N SER A 275 3.57 -1.45 2.49
CA SER A 275 3.92 -0.22 1.77
C SER A 275 2.68 0.36 1.10
N LEU A 276 2.58 1.68 1.12
CA LEU A 276 1.60 2.47 0.39
C LEU A 276 2.16 2.74 -1.00
N ILE A 277 1.44 2.28 -2.03
CA ILE A 277 1.81 2.48 -3.44
C ILE A 277 0.74 3.36 -4.07
N PRO A 278 1.10 4.51 -4.69
CA PRO A 278 0.13 5.34 -5.38
C PRO A 278 -0.44 4.59 -6.60
N THR A 279 -1.75 4.63 -6.77
CA THR A 279 -2.43 4.14 -7.97
C THR A 279 -2.29 5.15 -9.11
N ASP A 280 -2.64 4.76 -10.33
CA ASP A 280 -2.64 5.70 -11.45
C ASP A 280 -3.65 6.84 -11.23
N LEU A 281 -4.82 6.53 -10.64
CA LEU A 281 -5.77 7.56 -10.19
C LEU A 281 -5.16 8.53 -9.17
N GLY A 282 -4.41 8.03 -8.20
CA GLY A 282 -3.71 8.86 -7.21
C GLY A 282 -2.66 9.77 -7.86
N LYS A 283 -1.90 9.24 -8.82
CA LYS A 283 -0.91 10.03 -9.59
C LYS A 283 -1.56 11.07 -10.47
N GLU A 284 -2.67 10.75 -11.15
CA GLU A 284 -3.43 11.70 -11.96
C GLU A 284 -3.96 12.85 -11.11
N LEU A 285 -4.51 12.56 -9.92
CA LEU A 285 -4.96 13.59 -8.99
C LEU A 285 -3.81 14.51 -8.58
N VAL A 286 -2.67 13.95 -8.17
CA VAL A 286 -1.50 14.75 -7.78
C VAL A 286 -0.97 15.56 -8.97
N THR A 287 -0.98 14.99 -10.17
CA THR A 287 -0.58 15.69 -11.39
C THR A 287 -1.49 16.87 -11.70
N LEU A 288 -2.81 16.70 -11.56
CA LEU A 288 -3.78 17.80 -11.68
C LEU A 288 -3.47 18.90 -10.66
N VAL A 289 -3.27 18.55 -9.39
CA VAL A 289 -2.95 19.53 -8.34
C VAL A 289 -1.68 20.30 -8.69
N LEU A 290 -0.57 19.60 -8.95
CA LEU A 290 0.73 20.21 -9.26
C LEU A 290 0.67 21.11 -10.49
N ARG A 291 -0.02 20.68 -11.56
CA ARG A 291 -0.21 21.49 -12.77
C ARG A 291 -1.03 22.74 -12.49
N THR A 292 -2.08 22.65 -11.68
CA THR A 292 -2.90 23.82 -11.31
C THR A 292 -2.09 24.81 -10.49
N GLU A 293 -1.32 24.34 -9.49
CA GLU A 293 -0.42 25.20 -8.70
C GLU A 293 0.63 25.88 -9.59
N GLU A 294 1.22 25.14 -10.54
CA GLU A 294 2.22 25.70 -11.46
C GLU A 294 1.66 26.85 -12.31
N LYS A 295 0.41 26.76 -12.79
CA LYS A 295 -0.26 27.87 -13.49
C LYS A 295 -0.38 29.12 -12.60
N LEU A 296 -0.71 28.93 -11.32
CA LEU A 296 -0.94 30.01 -10.35
C LEU A 296 0.35 30.66 -9.83
N LYS A 297 1.49 29.95 -9.85
CA LYS A 297 2.81 30.44 -9.39
C LYS A 297 3.29 31.69 -10.14
N SER A 298 2.83 31.92 -11.37
CA SER A 298 3.19 33.10 -12.17
C SER A 298 2.73 34.44 -11.59
N GLY A 299 1.88 34.45 -10.54
CA GLY A 299 1.26 35.65 -9.99
C GLY A 299 1.50 35.97 -8.51
N ASN A 300 2.51 35.40 -7.83
CA ASN A 300 2.70 35.53 -6.36
C ASN A 300 1.49 35.04 -5.53
N LYS A 301 0.79 34.00 -6.00
CA LYS A 301 -0.46 33.51 -5.38
C LYS A 301 -0.20 32.37 -4.38
N ILE A 302 -1.18 32.16 -3.50
CA ILE A 302 -1.13 31.20 -2.38
C ILE A 302 -1.15 29.77 -2.93
N ASP A 303 -0.13 28.97 -2.59
CA ASP A 303 -0.09 27.54 -2.90
C ASP A 303 -0.98 26.75 -1.91
N LEU A 304 -2.23 26.47 -2.28
CA LEU A 304 -3.24 25.92 -1.36
C LEU A 304 -2.98 24.46 -0.95
N PHE A 305 -2.22 23.71 -1.76
CA PHE A 305 -1.98 22.28 -1.55
C PHE A 305 -0.53 21.95 -1.16
N GLU A 306 0.28 22.97 -0.84
CA GLU A 306 1.61 22.78 -0.26
C GLU A 306 1.53 22.34 1.21
N VAL A 307 2.56 21.62 1.66
CA VAL A 307 2.61 21.03 3.01
C VAL A 307 2.56 22.12 4.09
N HIS A 308 3.33 23.19 3.91
CA HIS A 308 3.37 24.31 4.86
C HIS A 308 2.03 25.04 4.96
N PHE A 309 1.36 25.31 3.83
CA PHE A 309 0.03 25.93 3.84
C PHE A 309 -0.97 25.07 4.62
N THR A 310 -0.92 23.74 4.42
CA THR A 310 -1.80 22.81 5.14
C THR A 310 -1.52 22.82 6.64
N ALA A 311 -0.25 22.84 7.06
CA ALA A 311 0.12 22.93 8.46
C ALA A 311 -0.29 24.27 9.11
N ASP A 312 -0.14 25.36 8.37
CA ASP A 312 -0.57 26.70 8.80
C ASP A 312 -2.09 26.77 8.92
N MET A 313 -2.84 26.16 8.00
CA MET A 313 -4.30 26.07 8.09
C MET A 313 -4.74 25.36 9.37
N GLU A 314 -4.08 24.26 9.73
CA GLU A 314 -4.38 23.57 10.98
C GLU A 314 -4.07 24.43 12.21
N THR A 315 -2.98 25.21 12.18
CA THR A 315 -2.65 26.18 13.25
C THR A 315 -3.71 27.28 13.36
N ARG A 316 -4.21 27.78 12.23
CA ARG A 316 -5.30 28.77 12.21
C ARG A 316 -6.61 28.21 12.78
N LEU A 317 -6.88 26.91 12.57
CA LEU A 317 -8.03 26.24 13.19
C LEU A 317 -7.86 26.14 14.72
N ASP A 318 -6.64 25.87 15.20
CA ASP A 318 -6.35 25.89 16.64
C ASP A 318 -6.52 27.32 17.22
N ASP A 319 -6.06 28.36 16.50
CA ASP A 319 -6.27 29.76 16.90
C ASP A 319 -7.77 30.14 16.94
N VAL A 320 -8.60 29.54 16.08
CA VAL A 320 -10.06 29.69 16.14
C VAL A 320 -10.63 29.00 17.38
N GLU A 321 -10.20 27.77 17.70
CA GLU A 321 -10.63 27.04 18.90
C GLU A 321 -10.29 27.82 20.18
N GLU A 322 -9.12 28.46 20.21
CA GLU A 322 -8.65 29.28 21.34
C GLU A 322 -9.24 30.71 21.38
N GLY A 323 -10.03 31.09 20.38
CA GLY A 323 -10.62 32.43 20.28
C GLY A 323 -9.63 33.55 19.91
N LYS A 324 -8.44 33.20 19.39
CA LYS A 324 -7.44 34.15 18.88
C LYS A 324 -7.76 34.63 17.47
N LEU A 325 -8.49 33.84 16.68
CA LEU A 325 -8.88 34.15 15.31
C LEU A 325 -10.39 33.94 15.12
N GLU A 326 -11.06 34.89 14.49
CA GLU A 326 -12.46 34.72 14.09
C GLU A 326 -12.56 33.80 12.86
N TRP A 327 -13.32 32.70 12.97
CA TRP A 327 -13.47 31.72 11.89
C TRP A 327 -14.01 32.33 10.59
N THR A 328 -14.87 33.35 10.70
CA THR A 328 -15.41 34.08 9.55
C THR A 328 -14.35 34.91 8.84
N ALA A 329 -13.38 35.48 9.56
CA ALA A 329 -12.26 36.19 8.96
C ALA A 329 -11.35 35.23 8.20
N MET A 330 -11.04 34.07 8.81
CA MET A 330 -10.29 33.00 8.15
C MET A 330 -10.94 32.55 6.84
N MET A 331 -12.26 32.33 6.84
CA MET A 331 -12.99 31.90 5.65
C MET A 331 -13.08 32.96 4.56
N LYS A 332 -13.17 34.25 4.93
CA LYS A 332 -13.16 35.37 3.96
C LYS A 332 -11.85 35.44 3.17
N GLU A 333 -10.74 35.04 3.78
CA GLU A 333 -9.44 34.97 3.11
C GLU A 333 -9.29 33.68 2.30
N PHE A 334 -9.66 32.53 2.86
CA PHE A 334 -9.44 31.23 2.23
C PHE A 334 -10.35 30.98 1.01
N TYR A 335 -11.65 31.29 1.14
CA TYR A 335 -12.65 30.86 0.17
C TYR A 335 -12.46 31.44 -1.25
N PRO A 336 -12.12 32.74 -1.43
CA PRO A 336 -11.83 33.29 -2.75
C PRO A 336 -10.65 32.60 -3.45
N SER A 337 -9.56 32.32 -2.72
CA SER A 337 -8.41 31.60 -3.27
C SER A 337 -8.77 30.18 -3.69
N LEU A 338 -9.62 29.49 -2.92
CA LEU A 338 -10.11 28.16 -3.29
C LEU A 338 -10.95 28.20 -4.58
N LEU A 339 -11.85 29.17 -4.72
CA LEU A 339 -12.67 29.30 -5.94
C LEU A 339 -11.80 29.55 -7.17
N GLU A 340 -10.84 30.46 -7.05
CA GLU A 340 -9.88 30.73 -8.13
C GLU A 340 -9.08 29.47 -8.51
N TRP A 341 -8.62 28.72 -7.50
CA TRP A 341 -7.92 27.46 -7.75
C TRP A 341 -8.81 26.45 -8.50
N ILE A 342 -10.07 26.31 -8.09
CA ILE A 342 -11.04 25.41 -8.74
C ILE A 342 -11.25 25.82 -10.20
N ASP A 343 -11.36 27.11 -10.49
CA ASP A 343 -11.55 27.59 -11.86
C ASP A 343 -10.35 27.29 -12.76
N HIS A 344 -9.12 27.37 -12.23
CA HIS A 344 -7.92 26.99 -12.97
C HIS A 344 -7.72 25.47 -13.09
N ALA A 345 -8.26 24.70 -12.14
CA ALA A 345 -8.24 23.24 -12.16
C ALA A 345 -9.22 22.65 -13.16
N LYS A 346 -10.28 23.38 -13.55
CA LYS A 346 -11.20 22.95 -14.61
C LYS A 346 -10.44 22.87 -15.93
N GLU A 347 -10.20 21.64 -16.40
CA GLU A 347 -9.73 21.43 -17.77
C GLU A 347 -10.90 21.72 -18.73
N THR A 348 -10.79 22.81 -19.50
CA THR A 348 -11.71 23.15 -20.57
C THR A 348 -11.32 22.43 -21.85
N ALA A 349 -12.30 22.05 -22.66
CA ALA A 349 -12.05 21.64 -24.03
C ALA A 349 -11.55 22.85 -24.84
N GLU A 350 -10.68 22.60 -25.82
CA GLU A 350 -10.21 23.66 -26.71
C GLU A 350 -11.40 24.29 -27.46
N PRO A 351 -11.60 25.62 -27.41
CA PRO A 351 -12.76 26.27 -28.03
C PRO A 351 -12.88 25.99 -29.52
N GLU A 352 -11.75 25.94 -30.24
CA GLU A 352 -11.72 25.61 -31.67
C GLU A 352 -12.18 24.18 -31.94
N PHE A 353 -11.77 23.22 -31.09
CA PHE A 353 -12.20 21.83 -31.20
C PHE A 353 -13.70 21.69 -30.94
N VAL A 354 -14.21 22.35 -29.90
CA VAL A 354 -15.64 22.38 -29.58
C VAL A 354 -16.47 23.00 -30.70
N ALA A 355 -16.00 24.12 -31.26
CA ALA A 355 -16.66 24.78 -32.39
C ALA A 355 -16.76 23.86 -33.61
N LYS A 356 -15.68 23.18 -33.97
CA LYS A 356 -15.68 22.19 -35.07
C LYS A 356 -16.63 21.02 -34.79
N CYS A 357 -16.68 20.52 -33.55
CA CYS A 357 -17.65 19.48 -33.19
C CYS A 357 -19.09 19.96 -33.31
N PHE A 358 -19.40 21.21 -32.92
CA PHE A 358 -20.74 21.76 -33.11
C PHE A 358 -21.08 21.93 -34.58
N GLU A 359 -20.17 22.51 -35.38
CA GLU A 359 -20.33 22.64 -36.83
C GLU A 359 -20.61 21.27 -37.48
N ALA A 360 -19.86 20.24 -37.09
CA ALA A 360 -20.07 18.89 -37.58
C ALA A 360 -21.45 18.33 -37.19
N LEU A 361 -21.88 18.54 -35.94
CA LEU A 361 -23.17 18.05 -35.43
C LEU A 361 -24.38 18.82 -35.96
N GLU A 362 -24.23 20.07 -36.42
CA GLU A 362 -25.30 20.83 -37.08
C GLU A 362 -25.77 20.19 -38.40
N HIS A 363 -24.94 19.36 -39.02
CA HIS A 363 -25.31 18.58 -40.21
C HIS A 363 -26.13 17.32 -39.91
N VAL A 364 -26.27 16.94 -38.63
CA VAL A 364 -27.03 15.77 -38.20
C VAL A 364 -28.52 16.12 -38.19
N ASN A 365 -29.27 15.54 -39.11
CA ASN A 365 -30.71 15.75 -39.26
C ASN A 365 -31.52 14.54 -38.78
N ASP A 366 -30.89 13.36 -38.72
CA ASP A 366 -31.49 12.11 -38.26
C ASP A 366 -30.80 11.65 -36.97
N TRP A 367 -31.34 12.13 -35.84
CA TRP A 367 -30.83 11.78 -34.51
C TRP A 367 -31.38 10.43 -34.05
N ALA A 368 -30.54 9.66 -33.37
CA ALA A 368 -30.97 8.40 -32.78
C ALA A 368 -32.03 8.66 -31.70
N PRO A 369 -33.07 7.80 -31.58
CA PRO A 369 -34.13 8.01 -30.60
C PRO A 369 -33.59 7.92 -29.17
N PRO A 370 -34.19 8.63 -28.19
CA PRO A 370 -33.74 8.62 -26.81
C PRO A 370 -33.75 7.22 -26.20
N VAL A 371 -32.65 6.83 -25.54
CA VAL A 371 -32.50 5.53 -24.90
C VAL A 371 -32.59 5.64 -23.39
N LYS A 372 -33.47 4.85 -22.77
CA LYS A 372 -33.61 4.80 -21.32
C LYS A 372 -32.71 3.72 -20.74
N SER A 373 -31.83 4.09 -19.81
CA SER A 373 -31.06 3.11 -19.01
C SER A 373 -31.25 3.40 -17.53
N GLY A 374 -31.93 2.48 -16.84
CA GLY A 374 -32.38 2.64 -15.47
C GLY A 374 -33.31 3.86 -15.28
N ARG A 375 -32.90 4.82 -14.43
CA ARG A 375 -33.64 6.07 -14.18
C ARG A 375 -33.26 7.21 -15.13
N ARG A 376 -32.28 7.02 -16.02
CA ARG A 376 -31.74 8.06 -16.90
C ARG A 376 -32.23 7.86 -18.33
N THR A 377 -32.48 8.96 -19.02
CA THR A 377 -32.75 9.01 -20.46
C THR A 377 -31.54 9.66 -21.14
N TYR A 378 -30.99 8.99 -22.13
CA TYR A 378 -29.88 9.45 -22.96
C TYR A 378 -30.45 9.92 -24.28
N ASP A 379 -30.30 11.21 -24.56
CA ASP A 379 -30.83 11.88 -25.75
C ASP A 379 -29.70 12.75 -26.30
N ASP A 380 -29.11 12.32 -27.41
CA ASP A 380 -27.98 12.99 -28.04
C ASP A 380 -28.37 14.37 -28.59
N HIS A 381 -29.57 14.50 -29.18
CA HIS A 381 -30.06 15.77 -29.72
C HIS A 381 -30.26 16.80 -28.62
N LYS A 382 -30.96 16.40 -27.54
CA LYS A 382 -31.13 17.27 -26.38
C LYS A 382 -29.79 17.65 -25.76
N THR A 383 -28.87 16.70 -25.64
CA THR A 383 -27.54 16.95 -25.08
C THR A 383 -26.74 17.94 -25.93
N PHE A 384 -26.83 17.85 -27.27
CA PHE A 384 -26.22 18.82 -28.18
C PHE A 384 -26.78 20.22 -27.98
N GLU A 385 -28.11 20.38 -27.94
CA GLU A 385 -28.77 21.67 -27.72
C GLU A 385 -28.41 22.28 -26.36
N ASP A 386 -28.48 21.50 -25.28
CA ASP A 386 -28.13 21.96 -23.92
C ASP A 386 -26.66 22.46 -23.86
N LEU A 387 -25.73 21.75 -24.52
CA LEU A 387 -24.32 22.17 -24.58
C LEU A 387 -24.10 23.40 -25.47
N LYS A 388 -24.87 23.54 -26.56
CA LYS A 388 -24.81 24.69 -27.46
C LYS A 388 -25.28 25.96 -26.76
N GLU A 389 -26.35 25.87 -25.97
CA GLU A 389 -26.86 26.96 -25.13
C GLU A 389 -25.80 27.38 -24.09
N THR A 390 -25.20 26.40 -23.40
CA THR A 390 -24.10 26.65 -22.43
C THR A 390 -22.96 27.47 -23.04
N VAL A 391 -22.52 27.14 -24.26
CA VAL A 391 -21.46 27.89 -24.95
C VAL A 391 -21.93 29.25 -25.46
N ALA A 392 -23.19 29.37 -25.87
CA ALA A 392 -23.79 30.65 -26.28
C ALA A 392 -23.90 31.65 -25.11
N GLU A 393 -24.07 31.15 -23.88
CA GLU A 393 -24.01 31.95 -22.65
C GLU A 393 -22.59 32.39 -22.28
N GLY A 394 -21.57 31.97 -23.03
CA GLY A 394 -20.17 32.33 -22.85
C GLY A 394 -19.40 31.37 -21.94
N GLU A 395 -19.97 30.22 -21.57
CA GLU A 395 -19.27 29.22 -20.77
C GLU A 395 -18.41 28.28 -21.63
N LEU A 396 -17.21 27.95 -21.15
CA LEU A 396 -16.34 26.96 -21.78
C LEU A 396 -16.75 25.55 -21.36
N LEU A 397 -16.88 24.64 -22.32
CA LEU A 397 -17.16 23.24 -22.03
C LEU A 397 -15.97 22.58 -21.33
N SER A 398 -16.24 21.69 -20.38
CA SER A 398 -15.21 20.82 -19.81
C SER A 398 -14.62 19.89 -20.88
N LYS A 399 -13.38 19.44 -20.68
CA LYS A 399 -12.74 18.45 -21.55
C LYS A 399 -13.59 17.20 -21.79
N ARG A 400 -14.31 16.73 -20.76
CA ARG A 400 -15.25 15.59 -20.87
C ARG A 400 -16.46 15.89 -21.75
N GLN A 401 -17.00 17.11 -21.70
CA GLN A 401 -18.06 17.54 -22.60
C GLN A 401 -17.55 17.64 -24.04
N GLY A 402 -16.31 18.13 -24.24
CA GLY A 402 -15.64 18.09 -25.55
C GLY A 402 -15.46 16.67 -26.10
N GLU A 403 -14.95 15.73 -25.29
CA GLU A 403 -14.84 14.31 -25.66
C GLU A 403 -16.21 13.67 -25.96
N MET A 404 -17.26 14.10 -25.28
CA MET A 404 -18.62 13.64 -25.52
C MET A 404 -19.14 14.11 -26.88
N LEU A 405 -18.95 15.40 -27.21
CA LEU A 405 -19.28 15.95 -28.53
C LEU A 405 -18.52 15.23 -29.65
N HIS A 406 -17.23 14.95 -29.46
CA HIS A 406 -16.43 14.19 -30.42
C HIS A 406 -16.98 12.78 -30.65
N LYS A 407 -17.35 12.07 -29.58
CA LYS A 407 -17.99 10.75 -29.68
C LYS A 407 -19.35 10.80 -30.38
N MET A 408 -20.10 11.89 -30.22
CA MET A 408 -21.35 12.11 -30.97
C MET A 408 -21.04 12.33 -32.46
N CYS A 409 -20.01 13.12 -32.79
CA CYS A 409 -19.55 13.30 -34.17
C CYS A 409 -19.20 11.95 -34.81
N CYS A 410 -18.43 11.10 -34.13
CA CYS A 410 -18.14 9.75 -34.62
C CYS A 410 -19.42 8.92 -34.82
N ARG A 411 -20.40 9.00 -33.92
CA ARG A 411 -21.67 8.25 -34.03
C ARG A 411 -22.47 8.62 -35.27
N TYR A 412 -22.52 9.91 -35.60
CA TYR A 412 -23.30 10.43 -36.72
C TYR A 412 -22.44 10.74 -37.95
N ILE A 413 -21.22 10.21 -38.02
CA ILE A 413 -20.21 10.49 -39.05
C ILE A 413 -20.75 10.45 -40.50
N LYS A 414 -21.72 9.56 -40.80
CA LYS A 414 -22.33 9.44 -42.12
C LYS A 414 -23.16 10.65 -42.56
N GLN A 415 -23.58 11.47 -41.61
CA GLN A 415 -24.33 12.71 -41.84
C GLN A 415 -23.40 13.94 -41.82
N ILE A 416 -22.11 13.76 -41.52
CA ILE A 416 -21.13 14.83 -41.36
C ILE A 416 -20.33 14.99 -42.67
N PRO A 417 -20.07 16.21 -43.14
CA PRO A 417 -19.22 16.45 -44.31
C PRO A 417 -17.82 15.85 -44.14
N GLU A 418 -17.30 15.22 -45.19
CA GLU A 418 -16.00 14.52 -45.19
C GLU A 418 -14.82 15.42 -44.77
N GLY A 419 -14.86 16.71 -45.12
CA GLY A 419 -13.84 17.69 -44.71
C GLY A 419 -13.80 17.91 -43.19
N LEU A 420 -14.96 18.00 -42.54
CA LEU A 420 -15.06 18.10 -41.08
C LEU A 420 -14.73 16.78 -40.40
N GLY A 421 -15.13 15.66 -41.01
CA GLY A 421 -14.75 14.32 -40.55
C GLY A 421 -13.23 14.12 -40.51
N THR A 422 -12.53 14.56 -41.55
CA THR A 422 -11.06 14.50 -41.60
C THR A 422 -10.41 15.44 -40.59
N ALA A 423 -10.91 16.68 -40.47
CA ALA A 423 -10.35 17.69 -39.57
C ALA A 423 -10.49 17.33 -38.08
N LEU A 424 -11.55 16.58 -37.72
CA LEU A 424 -11.80 16.10 -36.36
C LEU A 424 -11.26 14.69 -36.10
N GLU A 425 -10.57 14.09 -37.09
CA GLU A 425 -10.08 12.71 -37.04
C GLU A 425 -11.19 11.72 -36.63
N LEU A 426 -12.40 11.91 -37.20
CA LEU A 426 -13.55 11.07 -36.87
C LEU A 426 -13.32 9.66 -37.41
N VAL A 427 -13.60 8.67 -36.56
CA VAL A 427 -13.54 7.26 -36.92
C VAL A 427 -14.94 6.70 -36.86
N GLU A 428 -15.33 5.91 -37.87
CA GLU A 428 -16.62 5.22 -37.83
C GLU A 428 -16.71 4.36 -36.55
N PRO A 429 -17.85 4.40 -35.83
CA PRO A 429 -18.05 3.54 -34.69
C PRO A 429 -17.94 2.10 -35.17
N GLU A 430 -17.08 1.32 -34.52
CA GLU A 430 -16.93 -0.08 -34.90
C GLU A 430 -18.29 -0.78 -34.88
N ALA A 431 -18.64 -1.46 -35.96
CA ALA A 431 -19.94 -2.10 -36.08
C ALA A 431 -20.18 -3.09 -34.92
N VAL A 432 -21.42 -3.11 -34.42
CA VAL A 432 -21.87 -4.16 -33.50
C VAL A 432 -21.56 -5.50 -34.13
N ARG A 433 -20.86 -6.37 -33.39
CA ARG A 433 -20.53 -7.71 -33.89
C ARG A 433 -21.83 -8.46 -34.13
N GLY A 434 -21.97 -9.10 -35.30
CA GLY A 434 -23.21 -9.77 -35.68
C GLY A 434 -23.66 -10.86 -34.70
N ASP A 435 -22.73 -11.44 -33.94
CA ASP A 435 -23.01 -12.47 -32.94
C ASP A 435 -23.61 -11.91 -31.63
N THR A 436 -23.37 -10.64 -31.31
CA THR A 436 -23.65 -10.11 -29.97
C THR A 436 -25.14 -9.87 -29.70
N PRO A 437 -25.94 -9.32 -30.64
CA PRO A 437 -27.39 -9.24 -30.49
C PRO A 437 -28.03 -10.62 -30.32
N ARG A 438 -27.56 -11.61 -31.08
CA ARG A 438 -28.03 -13.00 -31.00
C ARG A 438 -27.73 -13.62 -29.64
N LYS A 439 -26.51 -13.41 -29.11
CA LYS A 439 -26.10 -13.88 -27.77
C LYS A 439 -26.99 -13.29 -26.66
N LEU A 440 -27.39 -12.02 -26.78
CA LEU A 440 -28.27 -11.37 -25.80
C LEU A 440 -29.73 -11.83 -25.92
N GLU A 441 -30.22 -12.06 -27.14
CA GLU A 441 -31.57 -12.62 -27.38
C GLU A 441 -31.73 -13.99 -26.73
N LEU A 442 -30.73 -14.87 -26.87
CA LEU A 442 -30.72 -16.19 -26.25
C LEU A 442 -30.76 -16.12 -24.71
N LEU A 443 -30.16 -15.08 -24.12
CA LEU A 443 -30.17 -14.85 -22.67
C LEU A 443 -31.42 -14.10 -22.18
N ALA A 444 -32.25 -13.54 -23.08
CA ALA A 444 -33.41 -12.73 -22.70
C ALA A 444 -34.49 -13.55 -21.98
N ASN A 445 -34.61 -14.84 -22.32
CA ASN A 445 -35.62 -15.75 -21.77
C ASN A 445 -35.07 -16.66 -20.67
N VAL A 446 -33.80 -16.50 -20.29
CA VAL A 446 -33.15 -17.29 -19.25
C VAL A 446 -33.57 -16.80 -17.86
N LYS A 447 -33.87 -17.74 -16.96
CA LYS A 447 -34.01 -17.46 -15.54
C LYS A 447 -32.63 -17.43 -14.87
N PHE A 448 -32.11 -16.23 -14.66
CA PHE A 448 -30.83 -15.99 -14.00
C PHE A 448 -30.84 -16.43 -12.53
N GLU A 449 -29.68 -16.87 -12.04
CA GLU A 449 -29.45 -17.13 -10.61
C GLU A 449 -29.53 -15.84 -9.77
N GLU A 450 -29.80 -16.00 -8.48
CA GLU A 450 -29.82 -14.88 -7.53
C GLU A 450 -28.43 -14.22 -7.39
N PRO A 451 -28.37 -12.89 -7.14
CA PRO A 451 -27.12 -12.18 -7.00
C PRO A 451 -26.20 -12.77 -5.92
N ARG A 452 -24.97 -13.10 -6.29
CA ARG A 452 -23.98 -13.67 -5.35
C ARG A 452 -23.05 -12.60 -4.77
N LYS A 453 -22.74 -12.71 -3.49
CA LYS A 453 -21.82 -11.80 -2.80
C LYS A 453 -20.45 -12.45 -2.59
N VAL A 454 -19.41 -11.83 -3.11
CA VAL A 454 -18.01 -12.28 -2.93
C VAL A 454 -17.21 -11.12 -2.34
N GLY A 455 -16.89 -11.22 -1.04
CA GLY A 455 -16.29 -10.13 -0.28
C GLY A 455 -17.23 -8.91 -0.20
N LYS A 456 -16.75 -7.74 -0.67
CA LYS A 456 -17.55 -6.49 -0.73
C LYS A 456 -18.33 -6.31 -2.04
N ARG A 457 -18.16 -7.20 -3.03
CA ARG A 457 -18.77 -7.06 -4.36
C ARG A 457 -19.98 -7.98 -4.52
N THR A 458 -21.01 -7.46 -5.20
CA THR A 458 -22.20 -8.22 -5.60
C THR A 458 -22.14 -8.48 -7.10
N TYR A 459 -22.32 -9.73 -7.50
CA TYR A 459 -22.34 -10.17 -8.88
C TYR A 459 -23.76 -10.56 -9.25
N ASP A 460 -24.32 -9.88 -10.24
CA ASP A 460 -25.69 -10.03 -10.70
C ASP A 460 -25.68 -10.16 -12.23
N ASP A 461 -25.86 -11.40 -12.71
CA ASP A 461 -25.81 -11.74 -14.13
C ASP A 461 -26.96 -11.08 -14.90
N LYS A 462 -28.16 -10.97 -14.30
CA LYS A 462 -29.34 -10.34 -14.92
C LYS A 462 -29.09 -8.84 -15.17
N LYS A 463 -28.60 -8.15 -14.15
CA LYS A 463 -28.27 -6.72 -14.26
C LYS A 463 -27.13 -6.48 -15.24
N PHE A 464 -26.15 -7.38 -15.28
CA PHE A 464 -25.04 -7.30 -16.22
C PHE A 464 -25.51 -7.46 -17.67
N VAL A 465 -26.27 -8.52 -17.99
CA VAL A 465 -26.82 -8.75 -19.33
C VAL A 465 -27.72 -7.60 -19.78
N GLY A 466 -28.59 -7.08 -18.90
CA GLY A 466 -29.42 -5.92 -19.19
C GLY A 466 -28.60 -4.69 -19.57
N SER A 467 -27.50 -4.42 -18.86
CA SER A 467 -26.59 -3.31 -19.18
C SER A 467 -25.87 -3.48 -20.53
N LEU A 468 -25.60 -4.71 -20.96
CA LEU A 468 -25.00 -4.99 -22.27
C LEU A 468 -26.05 -4.87 -23.39
N SER A 469 -27.29 -5.28 -23.12
CA SER A 469 -28.41 -5.08 -24.05
C SER A 469 -28.64 -3.60 -24.33
N ASP A 470 -28.68 -2.76 -23.30
CA ASP A 470 -28.79 -1.31 -23.46
C ASP A 470 -27.65 -0.76 -24.35
N GLN A 471 -26.42 -1.22 -24.16
CA GLN A 471 -25.26 -0.79 -24.96
C GLN A 471 -25.41 -1.17 -26.44
N ILE A 472 -25.87 -2.38 -26.74
CA ILE A 472 -26.11 -2.83 -28.12
C ILE A 472 -27.26 -2.05 -28.76
N THR A 473 -28.34 -1.79 -28.04
CA THR A 473 -29.46 -0.96 -28.52
C THR A 473 -29.00 0.48 -28.83
N MET A 474 -28.00 0.99 -28.09
CA MET A 474 -27.33 2.27 -28.38
C MET A 474 -26.30 2.19 -29.52
N GLY A 475 -26.22 1.07 -30.24
CA GLY A 475 -25.28 0.86 -31.36
C GLY A 475 -23.82 0.74 -30.93
N LYS A 476 -23.53 0.50 -29.64
CA LYS A 476 -22.15 0.34 -29.16
C LYS A 476 -21.66 -1.09 -29.38
N ARG A 477 -20.44 -1.23 -29.88
CA ARG A 477 -19.75 -2.53 -29.89
C ARG A 477 -19.31 -2.92 -28.49
N LEU A 478 -19.62 -4.15 -28.07
CA LEU A 478 -19.11 -4.71 -26.82
C LEU A 478 -17.62 -5.07 -26.95
N SER A 479 -16.87 -4.88 -25.87
CA SER A 479 -15.45 -5.29 -25.79
C SER A 479 -15.28 -6.81 -25.86
N ASP A 480 -14.10 -7.28 -26.27
CA ASP A 480 -13.74 -8.71 -26.28
C ASP A 480 -14.03 -9.41 -24.94
N ARG A 481 -13.80 -8.72 -23.82
CA ARG A 481 -14.06 -9.27 -22.48
C ARG A 481 -15.54 -9.38 -22.17
N GLN A 482 -16.35 -8.43 -22.60
CA GLN A 482 -17.81 -8.47 -22.43
C GLN A 482 -18.41 -9.59 -23.28
N VAL A 483 -17.96 -9.75 -24.53
CA VAL A 483 -18.41 -10.84 -25.41
C VAL A 483 -17.99 -12.19 -24.84
N ALA A 484 -16.73 -12.35 -24.40
CA ALA A 484 -16.27 -13.59 -23.77
C ALA A 484 -17.07 -13.94 -22.50
N TYR A 485 -17.49 -12.94 -21.72
CA TYR A 485 -18.34 -13.19 -20.55
C TYR A 485 -19.78 -13.54 -20.93
N LEU A 486 -20.33 -12.97 -22.03
CA LEU A 486 -21.61 -13.43 -22.58
C LEU A 486 -21.53 -14.90 -23.00
N ASP A 487 -20.42 -15.30 -23.61
CA ASP A 487 -20.18 -16.71 -23.98
C ASP A 487 -20.16 -17.60 -22.74
N THR A 488 -19.49 -17.18 -21.65
CA THR A 488 -19.55 -17.96 -20.40
C THR A 488 -20.94 -18.02 -19.79
N LEU A 489 -21.75 -16.97 -19.93
CA LEU A 489 -23.14 -16.98 -19.46
C LEU A 489 -24.03 -17.91 -20.29
N LEU A 490 -23.88 -17.90 -21.62
CA LEU A 490 -24.60 -18.81 -22.50
C LEU A 490 -24.29 -20.27 -22.16
N THR A 491 -23.03 -20.60 -21.91
CA THR A 491 -22.64 -21.94 -21.43
C THR A 491 -23.18 -22.24 -20.03
N LYS A 492 -23.17 -21.26 -19.11
CA LYS A 492 -23.68 -21.43 -17.74
C LYS A 492 -25.18 -21.75 -17.71
N TYR A 493 -25.97 -21.11 -18.58
CA TYR A 493 -27.42 -21.27 -18.64
C TYR A 493 -27.90 -22.14 -19.82
N SER A 494 -27.01 -22.98 -20.35
CA SER A 494 -27.24 -23.79 -21.56
C SER A 494 -28.47 -24.69 -21.49
N GLU A 495 -28.75 -25.27 -20.32
CA GLU A 495 -29.92 -26.14 -20.09
C GLU A 495 -31.27 -25.45 -20.32
N GLN A 496 -31.30 -24.11 -20.28
CA GLN A 496 -32.50 -23.30 -20.50
C GLN A 496 -32.63 -22.80 -21.95
N ILE A 497 -31.68 -23.13 -22.83
CA ILE A 497 -31.62 -22.65 -24.21
C ILE A 497 -31.91 -23.82 -25.15
N GLU A 498 -33.00 -23.74 -25.91
CA GLU A 498 -33.36 -24.78 -26.89
C GLU A 498 -32.30 -24.88 -28.00
N ASN A 499 -31.99 -26.11 -28.41
CA ASN A 499 -30.99 -26.41 -29.45
C ASN A 499 -29.60 -25.80 -29.17
N PHE A 500 -29.21 -25.72 -27.90
CA PHE A 500 -27.93 -25.14 -27.49
C PHE A 500 -26.71 -25.75 -28.21
N ASP A 501 -26.70 -27.06 -28.49
CA ASP A 501 -25.57 -27.71 -29.20
C ASP A 501 -25.38 -27.17 -30.63
N ALA A 502 -26.47 -26.85 -31.34
CA ALA A 502 -26.39 -26.24 -32.67
C ALA A 502 -25.94 -24.77 -32.58
N ILE A 503 -26.49 -24.03 -31.61
CA ILE A 503 -26.13 -22.63 -31.34
C ILE A 503 -24.65 -22.50 -30.92
N ARG A 504 -24.17 -23.47 -30.14
CA ARG A 504 -22.78 -23.55 -29.67
C ARG A 504 -21.81 -23.68 -30.84
N ALA A 505 -22.16 -24.49 -31.84
CA ALA A 505 -21.39 -24.63 -33.08
C ALA A 505 -21.51 -23.38 -33.98
N GLU A 506 -22.70 -22.81 -34.11
CA GLU A 506 -22.98 -21.59 -34.88
C GLU A 506 -22.19 -20.38 -34.37
N LEU A 507 -22.26 -20.12 -33.06
CA LEU A 507 -21.61 -18.98 -32.41
C LEU A 507 -20.15 -19.24 -32.04
N LYS A 508 -19.61 -20.41 -32.41
CA LYS A 508 -18.21 -20.80 -32.17
C LYS A 508 -17.80 -20.62 -30.70
N LEU A 509 -18.68 -20.96 -29.75
CA LEU A 509 -18.46 -20.72 -28.31
C LEU A 509 -17.22 -21.46 -27.75
N ASP A 510 -16.72 -22.48 -28.45
CA ASP A 510 -15.51 -23.24 -28.10
C ASP A 510 -14.27 -22.86 -28.91
N GLU A 511 -14.37 -22.01 -29.95
CA GLU A 511 -13.19 -21.48 -30.65
C GLU A 511 -12.50 -20.48 -29.72
N LYS A 512 -11.63 -21.00 -28.86
CA LYS A 512 -10.61 -20.16 -28.24
C LYS A 512 -9.83 -19.52 -29.37
N LYS A 513 -9.81 -18.18 -29.44
CA LYS A 513 -8.77 -17.45 -30.20
C LYS A 513 -7.46 -18.15 -29.88
N GLU A 514 -6.76 -18.64 -30.92
CA GLU A 514 -5.39 -19.09 -30.77
C GLU A 514 -4.60 -17.90 -30.21
N VAL A 515 -4.44 -17.91 -28.89
CA VAL A 515 -3.38 -17.15 -28.27
C VAL A 515 -2.15 -17.96 -28.62
N GLU A 516 -1.25 -17.39 -29.42
CA GLU A 516 0.06 -17.99 -29.67
C GLU A 516 0.64 -18.40 -28.31
N ALA A 517 0.67 -19.69 -28.06
CA ALA A 517 1.29 -20.22 -26.86
C ALA A 517 2.76 -19.89 -26.94
N ASP A 518 3.33 -19.28 -25.90
CA ASP A 518 4.79 -19.15 -25.84
C ASP A 518 5.38 -20.57 -25.98
N PRO A 519 6.21 -20.83 -27.01
CA PRO A 519 6.68 -22.16 -27.36
C PRO A 519 7.54 -22.78 -26.26
N SER A 520 8.02 -21.98 -25.29
CA SER A 520 8.74 -22.47 -24.12
C SER A 520 7.83 -23.09 -23.05
N THR A 521 6.53 -22.82 -23.04
CA THR A 521 5.61 -23.23 -21.96
C THR A 521 5.51 -24.76 -21.82
N ALA A 522 5.29 -25.47 -22.92
CA ALA A 522 5.18 -26.93 -22.91
C ALA A 522 6.51 -27.62 -22.52
N PRO A 523 7.68 -27.25 -23.10
CA PRO A 523 8.98 -27.75 -22.65
C PRO A 523 9.26 -27.50 -21.17
N ILE A 524 8.91 -26.32 -20.64
CA ILE A 524 9.13 -25.97 -19.23
C ILE A 524 8.24 -26.81 -18.30
N LEU A 525 6.98 -27.07 -18.67
CA LEU A 525 6.11 -27.95 -17.89
C LEU A 525 6.63 -29.39 -17.88
N ALA A 526 7.05 -29.90 -19.05
CA ALA A 526 7.59 -31.25 -19.20
C ALA A 526 8.90 -31.46 -18.42
N MET A 527 9.82 -30.48 -18.44
CA MET A 527 11.07 -30.61 -17.67
C MET A 527 10.80 -30.67 -16.16
N MET A 528 9.80 -29.94 -15.68
CA MET A 528 9.41 -29.91 -14.27
C MET A 528 8.65 -31.16 -13.81
N GLU A 529 8.19 -32.03 -14.73
CA GLU A 529 7.64 -33.36 -14.37
C GLU A 529 8.71 -34.26 -13.74
N ASN A 530 10.00 -33.99 -13.97
CA ASN A 530 11.11 -34.74 -13.36
C ASN A 530 11.31 -34.42 -11.86
N ILE A 531 10.62 -33.40 -11.32
CA ILE A 531 10.73 -33.01 -9.91
C ILE A 531 9.92 -34.00 -9.06
N THR A 532 10.63 -34.88 -8.35
CA THR A 532 10.04 -35.88 -7.45
C THR A 532 9.97 -35.37 -6.00
N GLU A 533 10.90 -34.49 -5.61
CA GLU A 533 10.98 -33.92 -4.27
C GLU A 533 10.69 -32.42 -4.30
N TRP A 534 9.49 -32.05 -3.83
CA TRP A 534 9.04 -30.66 -3.75
C TRP A 534 9.34 -30.06 -2.38
N ALA A 535 9.61 -28.76 -2.33
CA ALA A 535 9.80 -28.06 -1.06
C ALA A 535 8.51 -28.10 -0.23
N GLU A 536 8.67 -28.26 1.08
CA GLU A 536 7.56 -28.27 2.02
C GLU A 536 6.68 -27.01 1.91
N PRO A 537 5.35 -27.14 2.07
CA PRO A 537 4.44 -26.00 2.06
C PRO A 537 4.84 -24.94 3.09
N THR A 538 4.86 -23.67 2.67
CA THR A 538 5.20 -22.56 3.56
C THR A 538 4.00 -21.67 3.84
N MET A 539 3.81 -21.33 5.12
CA MET A 539 2.76 -20.40 5.52
C MET A 539 3.27 -18.95 5.46
N ARG A 540 2.54 -18.06 4.78
CA ARG A 540 2.75 -16.61 4.88
C ARG A 540 1.42 -15.93 5.24
N GLY A 541 1.26 -15.64 6.53
CA GLY A 541 -0.01 -15.19 7.08
C GLY A 541 -1.04 -16.32 7.07
N LYS A 542 -2.23 -16.07 6.48
CA LYS A 542 -3.30 -17.09 6.34
C LYS A 542 -3.24 -17.89 5.04
N ARG A 543 -2.21 -17.69 4.21
CA ARG A 543 -2.08 -18.36 2.91
C ARG A 543 -0.95 -19.37 2.94
N GLU A 544 -1.27 -20.57 2.52
CA GLU A 544 -0.32 -21.64 2.27
C GLU A 544 0.26 -21.49 0.85
N PHE A 545 1.58 -21.63 0.73
CA PHE A 545 2.31 -21.62 -0.53
C PHE A 545 2.93 -22.99 -0.73
N ASN A 546 2.37 -23.74 -1.67
CA ASN A 546 2.75 -25.11 -1.97
C ASN A 546 3.10 -25.19 -3.47
N ASP A 547 4.39 -25.31 -3.76
CA ASP A 547 4.93 -25.29 -5.13
C ASP A 547 4.37 -26.44 -5.99
N LYS A 548 4.14 -27.63 -5.41
CA LYS A 548 3.55 -28.78 -6.11
C LYS A 548 2.11 -28.49 -6.54
N THR A 549 1.27 -28.05 -5.62
CA THR A 549 -0.13 -27.70 -5.95
C THR A 549 -0.23 -26.56 -6.97
N PHE A 550 0.71 -25.62 -6.91
CA PHE A 550 0.81 -24.53 -7.87
C PHE A 550 1.22 -25.03 -9.25
N TYR A 551 2.22 -25.91 -9.34
CA TYR A 551 2.61 -26.59 -10.57
C TYR A 551 1.44 -27.39 -11.17
N ASP A 552 0.80 -28.25 -10.39
CA ASP A 552 -0.32 -29.09 -10.84
C ASP A 552 -1.47 -28.24 -11.38
N SER A 553 -1.75 -27.10 -10.73
CA SER A 553 -2.75 -26.14 -11.20
C SER A 553 -2.38 -25.52 -12.55
N LEU A 554 -1.10 -25.17 -12.78
CA LEU A 554 -0.64 -24.60 -14.05
C LEU A 554 -0.60 -25.66 -15.16
N ALA A 555 -0.14 -26.88 -14.86
CA ALA A 555 -0.14 -28.00 -15.79
C ALA A 555 -1.57 -28.37 -16.23
N THR A 556 -2.51 -28.43 -15.28
CA THR A 556 -3.94 -28.66 -15.58
C THR A 556 -4.53 -27.53 -16.39
N GLN A 557 -4.21 -26.27 -16.04
CA GLN A 557 -4.65 -25.11 -16.82
C GLN A 557 -4.10 -25.16 -18.25
N PHE A 558 -2.83 -25.51 -18.45
CA PHE A 558 -2.21 -25.60 -19.76
C PHE A 558 -2.82 -26.75 -20.59
N LYS A 559 -3.05 -27.92 -20.00
CA LYS A 559 -3.78 -29.03 -20.66
C LYS A 559 -5.19 -28.62 -21.11
N GLY A 560 -5.87 -27.78 -20.34
CA GLY A 560 -7.21 -27.29 -20.69
C GLY A 560 -7.25 -26.10 -21.65
N LYS A 561 -6.28 -25.17 -21.57
CA LYS A 561 -6.31 -23.89 -22.31
C LYS A 561 -5.30 -23.79 -23.44
N GLY A 562 -4.30 -24.66 -23.49
CA GLY A 562 -3.18 -24.58 -24.44
C GLY A 562 -2.19 -23.44 -24.17
N THR A 563 -2.47 -22.55 -23.21
CA THR A 563 -1.66 -21.36 -22.92
C THR A 563 -1.61 -21.02 -21.42
N LEU A 564 -0.53 -20.36 -21.01
CA LEU A 564 -0.40 -19.68 -19.71
C LEU A 564 -0.14 -18.19 -19.96
N SER A 565 -0.56 -17.32 -19.04
CA SER A 565 -0.22 -15.89 -19.13
C SER A 565 1.27 -15.65 -18.87
N ASP A 566 1.84 -14.54 -19.37
CA ASP A 566 3.24 -14.17 -19.15
C ASP A 566 3.65 -14.19 -17.68
N ARG A 567 2.75 -13.78 -16.78
CA ARG A 567 2.96 -13.82 -15.33
C ARG A 567 3.04 -15.24 -14.78
N GLN A 568 2.21 -16.15 -15.31
CA GLN A 568 2.21 -17.56 -14.92
C GLN A 568 3.47 -18.26 -15.45
N LEU A 569 3.84 -18.00 -16.70
CA LEU A 569 5.07 -18.50 -17.29
C LEU A 569 6.30 -17.98 -16.53
N ALA A 570 6.36 -16.69 -16.19
CA ALA A 570 7.44 -16.13 -15.39
C ALA A 570 7.51 -16.73 -13.98
N ALA A 571 6.37 -17.05 -13.36
CA ALA A 571 6.32 -17.74 -12.07
C ALA A 571 6.84 -19.19 -12.19
N LEU A 572 6.46 -19.89 -13.25
CA LEU A 572 6.91 -21.25 -13.56
C LEU A 572 8.43 -21.31 -13.77
N LYS A 573 8.98 -20.40 -14.60
CA LYS A 573 10.44 -20.24 -14.80
C LYS A 573 11.19 -19.99 -13.49
N LYS A 574 10.66 -19.12 -12.62
CA LYS A 574 11.24 -18.85 -11.28
C LYS A 574 11.12 -20.02 -10.31
N MET A 575 10.15 -20.89 -10.49
CA MET A 575 9.98 -22.09 -9.69
C MET A 575 10.96 -23.17 -10.13
N ALA A 576 11.14 -23.39 -11.44
CA ALA A 576 12.12 -24.33 -11.98
C ALA A 576 13.54 -24.05 -11.46
N ALA A 577 13.92 -22.77 -11.32
CA ALA A 577 15.20 -22.36 -10.75
C ALA A 577 15.44 -22.79 -9.29
N ARG A 578 14.42 -23.27 -8.57
CA ARG A 578 14.56 -23.81 -7.21
C ARG A 578 14.85 -25.32 -7.16
N TYR A 579 14.60 -26.02 -8.25
CA TYR A 579 14.67 -27.49 -8.35
C TYR A 579 15.68 -27.94 -9.41
N THR A 580 16.70 -27.13 -9.68
CA THR A 580 17.65 -27.34 -10.79
C THR A 580 18.38 -28.68 -10.70
N GLU A 581 18.63 -29.18 -9.49
CA GLU A 581 19.30 -30.47 -9.25
C GLU A 581 18.46 -31.67 -9.70
N GLN A 582 17.14 -31.50 -9.81
CA GLN A 582 16.19 -32.54 -10.24
C GLN A 582 15.78 -32.41 -11.72
N ILE A 583 16.25 -31.36 -12.41
CA ILE A 583 15.91 -31.11 -13.82
C ILE A 583 17.13 -31.47 -14.70
N PRO A 584 17.05 -32.53 -15.52
CA PRO A 584 18.13 -32.90 -16.42
C PRO A 584 18.48 -31.75 -17.38
N ASN A 585 19.78 -31.54 -17.61
CA ASN A 585 20.31 -30.54 -18.55
C ASN A 585 19.81 -29.10 -18.32
N TYR A 586 19.53 -28.72 -17.06
CA TYR A 586 19.02 -27.39 -16.72
C TYR A 586 19.85 -26.23 -17.30
N ALA A 587 21.19 -26.37 -17.33
CA ALA A 587 22.08 -25.34 -17.87
C ALA A 587 21.88 -25.09 -19.37
N GLU A 588 21.64 -26.13 -20.17
CA GLU A 588 21.37 -26.00 -21.60
C GLU A 588 19.95 -25.43 -21.85
N LEU A 589 18.99 -25.86 -21.02
CA LEU A 589 17.62 -25.37 -21.05
C LEU A 589 17.51 -23.90 -20.59
N GLN A 590 18.48 -23.44 -19.80
CA GLN A 590 18.54 -22.08 -19.27
C GLN A 590 18.65 -21.05 -20.40
N ASP A 591 19.59 -21.28 -21.32
CA ASP A 591 19.81 -20.41 -22.47
C ASP A 591 18.69 -20.57 -23.51
N GLN A 592 18.21 -21.79 -23.72
CA GLN A 592 17.16 -22.08 -24.70
C GLN A 592 15.80 -21.46 -24.35
N TYR A 593 15.44 -21.40 -23.06
CA TYR A 593 14.11 -20.97 -22.61
C TYR A 593 14.13 -19.73 -21.68
N GLY A 594 15.29 -19.11 -21.49
CA GLY A 594 15.45 -17.92 -20.65
C GLY A 594 15.13 -18.20 -19.18
N LEU A 595 15.65 -19.30 -18.64
CA LEU A 595 15.43 -19.65 -17.23
C LEU A 595 16.35 -18.83 -16.31
N PRO A 596 15.92 -18.51 -15.08
CA PRO A 596 16.78 -17.85 -14.10
C PRO A 596 17.93 -18.76 -13.64
N ALA A 597 19.02 -18.16 -13.16
CA ALA A 597 20.12 -18.92 -12.55
C ALA A 597 19.64 -19.76 -11.35
N PRO A 598 20.30 -20.91 -11.06
CA PRO A 598 19.97 -21.77 -9.93
C PRO A 598 19.85 -21.00 -8.62
N ARG A 599 18.79 -21.27 -7.86
CA ARG A 599 18.55 -20.70 -6.53
C ARG A 599 18.27 -21.84 -5.56
N LYS A 600 19.08 -21.96 -4.50
CA LYS A 600 18.77 -22.91 -3.43
C LYS A 600 17.40 -22.60 -2.81
N ALA A 601 16.59 -23.63 -2.59
CA ALA A 601 15.37 -23.52 -1.81
C ALA A 601 15.71 -22.92 -0.43
N LYS A 602 14.94 -21.91 0.03
CA LYS A 602 15.12 -21.38 1.38
C LYS A 602 14.71 -22.48 2.36
N VAL A 603 15.70 -23.13 2.98
CA VAL A 603 15.48 -24.09 4.06
C VAL A 603 14.69 -23.39 5.17
N LYS A 604 13.66 -24.06 5.66
CA LYS A 604 12.86 -23.63 6.81
C LYS A 604 13.84 -23.45 7.98
N LYS A 605 14.00 -22.24 8.48
CA LYS A 605 14.70 -22.01 9.76
C LYS A 605 13.93 -22.84 10.79
N GLU A 606 14.53 -23.89 11.31
CA GLU A 606 13.92 -24.67 12.39
C GLU A 606 13.63 -23.69 13.52
N GLU A 607 12.34 -23.54 13.86
CA GLU A 607 11.94 -22.90 15.08
C GLU A 607 12.45 -23.80 16.20
N THR A 608 13.56 -23.40 16.81
CA THR A 608 14.03 -24.00 18.06
C THR A 608 12.86 -23.95 19.04
N PRO A 609 12.43 -25.08 19.63
CA PRO A 609 11.43 -25.06 20.67
C PRO A 609 11.95 -24.16 21.78
N ALA A 610 11.18 -23.12 22.13
CA ALA A 610 11.45 -22.37 23.34
C ALA A 610 11.13 -23.30 24.53
N GLU A 611 12.18 -23.80 25.19
CA GLU A 611 12.09 -24.24 26.60
C GLU A 611 11.94 -23.03 27.52
#